data_AF-A0A662JU05-F1
#
_entry.id   AF-A0A662JU05-F1
#
_cell.length_a   1.000
_cell.length_b   1.000
_cell.length_c   1.000
_cell.angle_alpha   90.00
_cell.angle_beta   90.00
_cell.angle_gamma   90.00
#
_symmetry.space_group_name_H-M   'P 1'
#
loop_
_entity.id
_entity.type
_entity.pdbx_description
1 polymer ?
#
loop_
_entity_poly.entity_id
_entity_poly.type
_entity_poly.pdbx_seq_one_letter_code
_entity_poly.pdbx_strand_id
1 'polypeptide(L)' 'VGGTFTLDADGAWRTMQKIKPGITVPMHYKIPGLSLPISDLDPFLAKNRFKVLYVGNEIDIEKEELPKEREIWVFTL' A
#
# COMPACT_ATOMS: atom_id res chain seq x y z
N VAL A 1 6.41 3.36 3.18
CA VAL A 1 5.86 4.21 2.11
C VAL A 1 6.17 5.66 2.45
N GLY A 2 6.78 6.45 1.56
CA GLY A 2 7.18 7.84 1.83
C GLY A 2 8.45 8.03 2.66
N GLY A 3 8.51 7.49 3.88
CA GLY A 3 9.74 7.32 4.68
C GLY A 3 10.28 8.52 5.47
N THR A 4 9.91 9.75 5.12
CA THR A 4 10.43 10.96 5.81
C THR A 4 9.62 11.31 7.05
N PHE A 5 8.28 11.29 6.94
CA PHE A 5 7.37 11.63 8.02
C PHE A 5 6.59 10.42 8.56
N THR A 6 6.70 9.29 7.86
CA THR A 6 5.99 8.04 8.12
C THR A 6 6.95 6.86 7.92
N LEU A 7 6.48 5.62 8.11
CA LEU A 7 7.28 4.43 7.87
C LEU A 7 7.80 4.39 6.43
N ASP A 8 9.07 4.08 6.21
CA ASP A 8 9.64 3.81 4.88
C ASP A 8 9.13 2.48 4.29
N ALA A 9 9.59 2.11 3.09
CA ALA A 9 9.15 0.89 2.42
C ALA A 9 9.42 -0.38 3.26
N ASP A 10 10.58 -0.47 3.90
CA ASP A 10 10.98 -1.62 4.71
C ASP A 10 10.24 -1.69 6.05
N GLY A 11 10.05 -0.54 6.71
CA GLY A 11 9.25 -0.41 7.93
C GLY A 11 7.80 -0.78 7.69
N ALA A 12 7.19 -0.27 6.61
CA ALA A 12 5.83 -0.64 6.22
C ALA A 12 5.71 -2.14 5.95
N TRP A 13 6.70 -2.73 5.26
CA TRP A 13 6.72 -4.18 5.03
C TRP A 13 6.78 -5.01 6.31
N ARG A 14 7.68 -4.66 7.23
CA ARG A 14 7.80 -5.36 8.51
C ARG A 14 6.50 -5.27 9.30
N THR A 15 5.84 -4.11 9.30
CA THR A 15 4.54 -3.91 9.95
C THR A 15 3.46 -4.79 9.32
N MET A 16 3.34 -4.76 8.00
CA MET A 16 2.39 -5.60 7.27
C MET A 16 2.60 -7.09 7.52
N GLN A 17 3.85 -7.55 7.58
CA GLN A 17 4.18 -8.96 7.86
C GLN A 17 3.85 -9.39 9.31
N LYS A 18 3.90 -8.46 10.28
CA LYS A 18 3.50 -8.71 11.66
C LYS A 18 1.99 -8.77 11.82
N ILE A 19 1.28 -7.81 11.21
CA ILE A 19 -0.19 -7.69 11.31
C ILE A 19 -0.90 -8.76 10.49
N LYS A 20 -0.33 -9.15 9.34
CA LYS A 20 -0.90 -10.11 8.39
C LYS A 20 -2.32 -9.73 7.91
N PRO A 21 -2.53 -8.49 7.44
CA PRO A 21 -3.86 -8.04 7.01
C PRO A 21 -4.32 -8.79 5.76
N GLY A 22 -5.65 -8.94 5.59
CA GLY A 22 -6.23 -9.46 4.34
C GLY A 22 -6.04 -8.49 3.17
N ILE A 23 -6.22 -7.19 3.41
CA ILE A 23 -6.01 -6.12 2.42
C ILE A 23 -5.03 -5.10 3.01
N THR A 24 -4.01 -4.74 2.23
CA THR A 24 -3.09 -3.65 2.56
C THR A 24 -3.28 -2.48 1.60
N VAL A 25 -3.56 -1.30 2.13
CA VAL A 25 -3.65 -0.06 1.34
C VAL A 25 -2.44 0.83 1.66
N PRO A 26 -1.42 0.90 0.79
CA PRO A 26 -0.32 1.83 0.99
C PRO A 26 -0.82 3.27 0.79
N MET A 27 -0.36 4.19 1.63
CA MET A 27 -0.68 5.63 1.56
C MET A 27 0.56 6.46 1.88
N HIS A 28 0.47 7.80 1.85
CA HIS A 28 1.57 8.72 2.21
C HIS A 28 2.89 8.44 1.46
N TYR A 29 2.82 8.29 0.15
CA TYR A 29 3.98 8.22 -0.75
C TYR A 29 3.93 9.34 -1.79
N LYS A 30 5.00 9.51 -2.55
CA LYS A 30 5.11 10.56 -3.56
C LYS A 30 4.12 10.35 -4.71
N ILE A 31 3.44 11.42 -5.08
CA ILE A 31 2.53 11.49 -6.24
C ILE A 31 2.97 12.62 -7.18
N PRO A 32 2.54 12.62 -8.45
CA PRO A 32 2.86 13.69 -9.40
C PRO A 32 2.47 15.07 -8.85
N GLY A 33 3.35 16.05 -9.03
CA GLY A 33 3.14 17.43 -8.57
C GLY A 33 3.55 17.71 -7.11
N LEU A 34 3.93 16.69 -6.33
CA LEU A 34 4.36 16.89 -4.94
C LEU A 34 5.87 17.18 -4.84
N SER A 35 6.23 18.27 -4.18
CA SER A 35 7.62 18.71 -3.93
C SER A 35 8.20 18.22 -2.59
N LEU A 36 7.44 17.46 -1.81
CA LEU A 36 7.92 16.90 -0.54
C LEU A 36 9.03 15.87 -0.77
N PRO A 37 10.04 15.81 0.12
CA PRO A 37 11.14 14.85 0.01
C PRO A 37 10.71 13.48 0.55
N ILE A 38 9.75 12.83 -0.11
CA ILE A 38 9.26 11.48 0.23
C ILE A 38 9.45 10.51 -0.94
N SER A 39 9.62 9.22 -0.64
CA SER A 39 9.70 8.16 -1.65
C SER A 39 8.35 7.90 -2.32
N ASP A 40 8.39 7.49 -3.58
CA ASP A 40 7.25 6.91 -4.29
C ASP A 40 6.88 5.50 -3.76
N LEU A 41 5.90 4.89 -4.41
CA LEU A 41 5.34 3.61 -4.02
C LEU A 41 6.21 2.41 -4.45
N ASP A 42 7.02 2.56 -5.50
CA ASP A 42 7.73 1.47 -6.17
C ASP A 42 8.62 0.65 -5.22
N PRO A 43 9.42 1.25 -4.30
CA PRO A 43 10.24 0.49 -3.36
C PRO A 43 9.43 -0.42 -2.42
N PHE A 44 8.17 -0.07 -2.13
CA PHE A 44 7.27 -0.91 -1.36
C PHE A 44 6.75 -2.08 -2.22
N LEU A 45 6.32 -1.83 -3.46
CA LEU A 45 5.80 -2.88 -4.35
C LEU A 45 6.89 -3.84 -4.84
N ALA A 46 8.13 -3.38 -5.03
CA ALA A 46 9.24 -4.20 -5.51
C ALA A 46 9.57 -5.41 -4.62
N LYS A 47 9.17 -5.37 -3.35
CA LYS A 47 9.38 -6.44 -2.35
C LYS A 47 8.21 -7.42 -2.28
N ASN A 48 7.13 -7.15 -3.00
CA ASN A 48 5.87 -7.85 -2.85
C ASN A 48 5.86 -9.24 -3.50
N ARG A 49 5.14 -10.16 -2.87
CA ARG A 49 4.80 -11.50 -3.41
C ARG A 49 3.29 -11.74 -3.52
N PHE A 50 2.49 -10.79 -3.06
CA PHE A 50 1.03 -10.83 -3.07
C PHE A 50 0.47 -10.22 -4.35
N LYS A 51 -0.80 -10.47 -4.60
CA LYS A 51 -1.51 -9.83 -5.70
C LYS A 51 -1.64 -8.32 -5.43
N VAL A 52 -1.26 -7.52 -6.43
CA VAL A 52 -1.47 -6.06 -6.43
C VAL A 52 -2.68 -5.76 -7.29
N LEU A 53 -3.67 -5.08 -6.71
CA LEU A 53 -4.83 -4.57 -7.42
C LEU A 53 -4.74 -3.06 -7.50
N TYR A 54 -4.86 -2.53 -8.73
CA TYR A 54 -5.08 -1.11 -8.94
C TYR A 54 -6.58 -0.88 -8.96
N VAL A 55 -7.07 -0.10 -7.99
CA VAL A 55 -8.48 0.20 -7.80
C VAL A 55 -8.74 1.69 -8.05
N GLY A 56 -10.01 2.05 -8.21
CA GLY A 56 -10.42 3.44 -8.41
C GLY A 56 -10.15 4.33 -7.19
N ASN A 57 -10.81 5.49 -7.14
CA ASN A 57 -10.71 6.41 -6.00
C ASN A 57 -11.48 5.94 -4.76
N GLU A 58 -12.36 4.97 -4.91
CA GLU A 58 -13.24 4.45 -3.86
C GLU A 58 -13.54 2.97 -4.10
N ILE A 59 -13.78 2.25 -3.02
CA ILE A 59 -14.30 0.88 -3.04
C ILE A 59 -15.15 0.65 -1.80
N ASP A 60 -16.35 0.12 -2.01
CA ASP A 60 -17.18 -0.45 -0.96
C ASP A 60 -16.92 -1.96 -0.93
N ILE A 61 -16.82 -2.52 0.27
CA ILE A 61 -16.60 -3.96 0.45
C ILE A 61 -17.33 -4.49 1.67
N GLU A 62 -18.02 -5.60 1.49
CA GLU A 62 -18.63 -6.38 2.57
C GLU A 62 -17.71 -7.50 3.06
N LYS A 63 -18.06 -8.10 4.20
CA LYS A 63 -17.21 -9.11 4.85
C LYS A 63 -17.00 -10.34 3.97
N GLU A 64 -18.03 -10.72 3.20
CA GLU A 64 -18.08 -11.88 2.32
C GLU A 64 -17.17 -11.71 1.09
N GLU A 65 -16.85 -10.46 0.74
CA GLU A 65 -16.03 -10.08 -0.39
C GLU A 65 -14.53 -9.96 -0.03
N LEU A 66 -14.19 -10.05 1.27
CA LEU A 66 -12.79 -10.01 1.72
C LEU A 66 -11.98 -11.13 1.05
N PRO A 67 -10.77 -10.83 0.56
CA PRO A 67 -9.97 -11.81 -0.17
C PRO A 67 -9.50 -12.92 0.76
N LYS A 68 -9.47 -14.15 0.24
CA LYS A 68 -8.99 -15.33 0.96
C LYS A 68 -7.46 -15.32 1.16
N GLU A 69 -6.75 -14.72 0.21
CA GLU A 69 -5.32 -14.48 0.28
C GLU A 69 -5.04 -12.99 0.51
N ARG A 70 -3.83 -12.66 0.96
CA ARG A 70 -3.48 -11.26 1.18
C ARG A 70 -3.33 -10.53 -0.14
N GLU A 71 -3.87 -9.33 -0.22
CA GLU A 71 -3.77 -8.46 -1.38
C GLU A 71 -3.24 -7.07 -0.98
N ILE A 72 -2.65 -6.37 -1.96
CA ILE A 72 -2.27 -4.96 -1.84
C ILE A 72 -3.13 -4.16 -2.81
N TRP A 73 -3.86 -3.17 -2.31
CA TRP A 73 -4.77 -2.36 -3.12
C TRP A 73 -4.20 -0.94 -3.26
N VAL A 74 -3.87 -0.58 -4.49
CA VAL A 74 -3.31 0.72 -4.85
C VAL A 74 -4.42 1.55 -5.47
N PHE A 75 -4.85 2.60 -4.77
CA PHE A 75 -5.89 3.50 -5.24
C PHE A 75 -5.30 4.50 -6.23
N THR A 76 -6.01 4.72 -7.33
CA THR A 76 -5.74 5.85 -8.22
C THR A 76 -6.27 7.14 -7.61
N LEU A 77 -5.53 8.23 -7.80
CA LEU A 77 -5.98 9.58 -7.51
C LEU A 77 -6.77 10.16 -8.67
#